data_AF-A0A4T0B3F8-F1
#
_entry.id   AF-A0A4T0B3F8-F1
#
_cell.length_a   1.000
_cell.length_b   1.000
_cell.length_c   1.000
_cell.angle_alpha   90.00
_cell.angle_beta   90.00
_cell.angle_gamma   90.00
#
_symmetry.space_group_name_H-M   'P 1'
#
loop_
_entity.id
_entity.type
_entity.pdbx_description
1 polymer ?
#
loop_
_entity_poly.entity_id
_entity_poly.type
_entity_poly.pdbx_seq_one_letter_code
_entity_poly.pdbx_strand_id
1 'polypeptide(L)'
;MSSPAEAPQASLVDNLQCHQFYNDAGERVFPGWGMELNLNQTGPNTCPHHHLVEEDPTSWMGTLLAVREVNMIVTMQKLMEKPEWFRKVHDETVCAKWMSEVMSHVDDFSELMWEYCVAELRDKAKTLEETGIVAPIDVDSQVVYSDTAISESTRKDLNRAVASLENVPDKHKDWHPRTRERVLDLVHPSLFPLVYGRSRVLKKGTVGLEDCMSYCGKGEMVETPVKPFSGGWSDQFQWLPCDVEFQGEDEIKIVSYVNNLHPKEYPDIYRLVEKVIAKAVPLWDQVLSHTGGGPYEHNGTDDMRGGG
;
A
#
# COMPACT_ATOMS: atom_id res chain seq x y z
N MET A 1 35.96 27.39 -22.47
CA MET A 1 35.58 26.47 -21.37
C MET A 1 34.41 27.09 -20.67
N SER A 2 33.20 26.66 -21.02
CA SER A 2 31.97 27.11 -20.36
C SER A 2 31.27 25.85 -19.91
N SER A 3 31.19 25.64 -18.59
CA SER A 3 30.42 24.56 -18.00
C SER A 3 28.92 24.74 -18.30
N PRO A 4 28.17 23.67 -18.60
CA PRO A 4 26.72 23.74 -18.60
C PRO A 4 26.25 23.90 -17.15
N ALA A 5 25.28 24.79 -16.93
CA ALA A 5 24.60 24.95 -15.66
C ALA A 5 23.77 23.68 -15.37
N GLU A 6 23.96 23.09 -14.19
CA GLU A 6 23.09 22.05 -13.66
C GLU A 6 21.67 22.61 -13.50
N ALA A 7 20.69 21.92 -14.11
CA ALA A 7 19.30 22.16 -13.82
C ALA A 7 19.02 21.75 -12.36
N PRO A 8 18.22 22.53 -11.61
CA PRO A 8 17.89 22.16 -10.23
C PRO A 8 17.16 20.82 -10.23
N GLN A 9 17.71 19.83 -9.51
CA GLN A 9 17.00 18.62 -9.16
C GLN A 9 15.80 19.03 -8.30
N ALA A 10 14.59 18.92 -8.85
CA ALA A 10 13.36 19.00 -8.07
C ALA A 10 13.42 17.91 -6.99
N SER A 11 13.20 18.28 -5.74
CA SER A 11 13.19 17.31 -4.64
C SER A 11 12.01 16.35 -4.86
N LEU A 12 12.17 15.06 -4.55
CA LEU A 12 11.06 14.08 -4.63
C LEU A 12 9.82 14.55 -3.85
N VAL A 13 10.03 15.40 -2.84
CA VAL A 13 9.01 15.99 -1.97
C VAL A 13 8.09 16.97 -2.71
N ASP A 14 8.59 17.65 -3.75
CA ASP A 14 7.81 18.67 -4.49
C ASP A 14 6.72 18.05 -5.39
N ASN A 15 6.83 16.75 -5.71
CA ASN A 15 5.90 16.04 -6.60
C ASN A 15 4.81 15.25 -5.86
N LEU A 16 4.89 15.12 -4.54
CA LEU A 16 3.86 14.46 -3.72
C LEU A 16 2.85 15.50 -3.21
N GLN A 17 2.05 16.06 -4.11
CA GLN A 17 0.84 16.78 -3.68
C GLN A 17 -0.19 15.74 -3.22
N CYS A 18 -0.29 15.53 -1.90
CA CYS A 18 -1.42 14.82 -1.33
C CYS A 18 -2.69 15.61 -1.69
N HIS A 19 -3.46 15.11 -2.64
CA HIS A 19 -4.65 15.80 -3.15
C HIS A 19 -5.67 15.93 -2.02
N GLN A 20 -5.72 17.10 -1.40
CA GLN A 20 -6.81 17.45 -0.52
C GLN A 20 -8.05 17.71 -1.39
N PHE A 21 -9.11 16.94 -1.15
CA PHE A 21 -10.36 17.03 -1.89
C PHE A 21 -11.12 18.30 -1.46
N TYR A 22 -11.16 19.29 -2.34
CA TYR A 22 -11.92 20.52 -2.13
C TYR A 22 -12.99 20.67 -3.21
N ASN A 23 -14.19 21.14 -2.85
CA ASN A 23 -15.21 21.54 -3.83
C ASN A 23 -14.89 22.93 -4.42
N ASP A 24 -15.69 23.39 -5.39
CA ASP A 24 -15.54 24.71 -6.03
C ASP A 24 -15.63 25.89 -5.05
N ALA A 25 -16.17 25.66 -3.85
CA ALA A 25 -16.24 26.65 -2.77
C ALA A 25 -15.01 26.62 -1.84
N GLY A 26 -14.02 25.76 -2.12
CA GLY A 26 -12.81 25.59 -1.31
C GLY A 26 -13.05 24.85 0.01
N GLU A 27 -14.15 24.09 0.12
CA GLU A 27 -14.47 23.30 1.31
C GLU A 27 -14.00 21.86 1.14
N ARG A 28 -13.47 21.26 2.21
CA ARG A 28 -13.05 19.84 2.17
C ARG A 28 -14.25 18.93 1.96
N VAL A 29 -14.12 18.01 1.03
CA VAL A 29 -15.13 17.01 0.71
C VAL A 29 -14.51 15.61 0.72
N PHE A 30 -15.29 14.59 1.05
CA PHE A 30 -14.87 13.19 1.05
C PHE A 30 -16.00 12.32 0.47
N PRO A 31 -15.73 11.11 -0.02
CA PRO A 31 -16.79 10.17 -0.39
C PRO A 31 -17.82 10.00 0.75
N GLY A 32 -19.09 10.34 0.50
CA GLY A 32 -20.15 10.30 1.51
C GLY A 32 -20.24 11.54 2.41
N TRP A 33 -19.40 12.56 2.19
CA TRP A 33 -19.43 13.86 2.86
C TRP A 33 -19.10 15.00 1.89
N GLY A 34 -20.11 15.60 1.29
CA GLY A 34 -19.91 16.65 0.27
C GLY A 34 -19.42 16.13 -1.09
N MET A 35 -19.02 14.85 -1.20
CA MET A 35 -18.92 14.11 -2.47
C MET A 35 -20.00 13.04 -2.51
N GLU A 36 -20.68 12.90 -3.64
CA GLU A 36 -21.52 11.73 -3.89
C GLU A 36 -20.64 10.46 -3.87
N LEU A 37 -21.18 9.35 -3.33
CA LEU A 37 -20.55 8.03 -3.43
C LEU A 37 -20.62 7.44 -4.86
N ASN A 38 -21.14 8.21 -5.82
CA ASN A 38 -21.53 7.73 -7.14
C ASN A 38 -20.38 7.94 -8.15
N LEU A 39 -19.88 6.83 -8.68
CA LEU A 39 -18.84 6.74 -9.71
C LEU A 39 -19.09 7.64 -10.94
N ASN A 40 -20.36 7.93 -11.26
CA ASN A 40 -20.73 8.63 -12.49
C ASN A 40 -20.48 10.15 -12.49
N GLN A 41 -20.21 10.77 -11.33
CA GLN A 41 -19.80 12.18 -11.26
C GLN A 41 -18.29 12.33 -11.03
N THR A 42 -17.62 11.27 -10.61
CA THR A 42 -16.17 11.22 -10.54
C THR A 42 -15.62 10.78 -11.89
N GLY A 43 -15.49 11.70 -12.85
CA GLY A 43 -14.67 11.44 -14.03
C GLY A 43 -13.23 11.10 -13.62
N PRO A 44 -12.44 10.44 -14.48
CA PRO A 44 -11.07 9.98 -14.18
C PRO A 44 -10.21 11.04 -13.46
N ASN A 45 -10.43 12.34 -13.76
CA ASN A 45 -9.66 13.45 -13.21
C ASN A 45 -10.22 14.10 -11.92
N THR A 46 -11.25 13.55 -11.26
CA THR A 46 -11.95 14.24 -10.15
C THR A 46 -11.92 13.52 -8.80
N CYS A 47 -11.44 12.29 -8.77
CA CYS A 47 -11.11 11.59 -7.54
C CYS A 47 -9.67 11.05 -7.67
N PRO A 48 -8.66 11.72 -7.10
CA PRO A 48 -7.27 11.26 -7.17
C PRO A 48 -7.01 9.82 -6.67
N HIS A 49 -7.91 9.24 -5.87
CA HIS A 49 -7.86 7.81 -5.52
C HIS A 49 -8.28 6.87 -6.66
N HIS A 50 -9.09 7.35 -7.63
CA HIS A 50 -9.44 6.58 -8.82
C HIS A 50 -8.27 6.44 -9.79
N HIS A 51 -7.23 7.28 -9.75
CA HIS A 51 -6.04 7.04 -10.56
C HIS A 51 -5.18 5.87 -10.04
N LEU A 52 -5.37 5.43 -8.80
CA LEU A 52 -4.73 4.22 -8.27
C LEU A 52 -5.54 2.95 -8.56
N VAL A 53 -6.81 3.10 -8.95
CA VAL A 53 -7.75 2.01 -9.25
C VAL A 53 -8.64 2.49 -10.40
N GLU A 54 -8.04 2.75 -11.57
CA GLU A 54 -8.77 3.20 -12.77
C GLU A 54 -9.70 2.10 -13.30
N GLU A 55 -9.49 0.87 -12.87
CA GLU A 55 -10.31 -0.27 -13.25
C GLU A 55 -11.42 -0.47 -12.23
N ASP A 56 -12.64 -0.64 -12.72
CA ASP A 56 -13.69 -1.27 -11.94
C ASP A 56 -13.08 -2.55 -11.35
N PRO A 57 -13.10 -2.77 -10.02
CA PRO A 57 -12.50 -3.96 -9.42
C PRO A 57 -13.13 -5.26 -9.96
N THR A 58 -14.28 -5.17 -10.65
CA THR A 58 -14.89 -6.25 -11.42
C THR A 58 -14.50 -6.28 -12.91
N SER A 59 -13.89 -5.23 -13.45
CA SER A 59 -13.28 -5.17 -14.79
C SER A 59 -11.80 -5.55 -14.83
N TRP A 60 -11.15 -5.76 -13.68
CA TRP A 60 -9.75 -6.19 -13.66
C TRP A 60 -9.56 -7.48 -14.46
N MET A 61 -8.74 -7.39 -15.50
CA MET A 61 -8.32 -8.52 -16.32
C MET A 61 -6.81 -8.66 -16.20
N GLY A 62 -6.35 -9.63 -15.40
CA GLY A 62 -4.94 -10.01 -15.40
C GLY A 62 -4.48 -10.48 -16.79
N THR A 63 -3.21 -10.29 -17.11
CA THR A 63 -2.63 -10.77 -18.36
C THR A 63 -2.73 -12.28 -18.43
N LEU A 64 -3.14 -12.76 -19.59
CA LEU A 64 -3.15 -14.18 -19.91
C LEU A 64 -1.72 -14.65 -20.11
N LEU A 65 -1.18 -15.34 -19.12
CA LEU A 65 0.15 -15.93 -19.17
C LEU A 65 0.11 -17.30 -19.85
N ALA A 66 1.10 -17.58 -20.69
CA ALA A 66 1.36 -18.91 -21.20
C ALA A 66 1.74 -19.86 -20.06
N VAL A 67 1.44 -21.16 -20.19
CA VAL A 67 1.80 -22.19 -19.19
C VAL A 67 3.28 -22.15 -18.85
N ARG A 68 4.14 -21.89 -19.83
CA ARG A 68 5.60 -21.76 -19.63
C ARG A 68 5.96 -20.53 -18.80
N GLU A 69 5.29 -19.40 -18.97
CA GLU A 69 5.52 -18.19 -18.15
C GLU A 69 5.12 -18.44 -16.70
N VAL A 70 3.96 -19.08 -16.48
CA VAL A 70 3.53 -19.50 -15.14
C VAL A 70 4.55 -20.45 -14.50
N ASN A 71 5.05 -21.44 -15.25
CA ASN A 71 6.05 -22.37 -14.77
C ASN A 71 7.36 -21.67 -14.35
N MET A 72 7.82 -20.67 -15.12
CA MET A 72 9.00 -19.87 -14.77
C MET A 72 8.76 -19.06 -13.50
N ILE A 73 7.63 -18.34 -13.40
CA ILE A 73 7.28 -17.54 -12.22
C ILE A 73 7.20 -18.40 -10.95
N VAL A 74 6.49 -19.53 -11.00
CA VAL A 74 6.37 -20.45 -9.85
C VAL A 74 7.73 -21.05 -9.48
N THR A 75 8.56 -21.38 -10.47
CA THR A 75 9.92 -21.88 -10.23
C THR A 75 10.78 -20.84 -9.51
N MET A 76 10.80 -19.60 -10.00
CA MET A 76 11.57 -18.52 -9.37
C MET A 76 11.10 -18.26 -7.93
N GLN A 77 9.78 -18.21 -7.68
CA GLN A 77 9.24 -18.08 -6.32
C GLN A 77 9.73 -19.19 -5.39
N LYS A 78 9.69 -20.44 -5.85
CA LYS A 78 10.16 -21.60 -5.06
C LYS A 78 11.66 -21.57 -4.82
N LEU A 79 12.45 -21.02 -5.74
CA LEU A 79 13.88 -20.82 -5.54
C LEU A 79 14.17 -19.70 -4.53
N MET A 80 13.40 -18.61 -4.55
CA MET A 80 13.50 -17.50 -3.60
C MET A 80 13.12 -17.89 -2.16
N GLU A 81 12.33 -18.95 -1.96
CA GLU A 81 12.06 -19.54 -0.63
C GLU A 81 13.29 -20.26 -0.04
N LYS A 82 14.30 -20.62 -0.85
CA LYS A 82 15.49 -21.33 -0.36
C LYS A 82 16.40 -20.36 0.42
N PRO A 83 16.97 -20.76 1.57
CA PRO A 83 17.87 -19.90 2.33
C PRO A 83 19.07 -19.46 1.49
N GLU A 84 19.43 -18.18 1.56
CA GLU A 84 20.57 -17.59 0.84
C GLU A 84 20.48 -17.77 -0.69
N TRP A 85 19.28 -17.84 -1.27
CA TRP A 85 19.09 -18.03 -2.72
C TRP A 85 19.85 -16.99 -3.54
N PHE A 86 19.84 -15.73 -3.09
CA PHE A 86 20.44 -14.57 -3.75
C PHE A 86 21.97 -14.69 -3.89
N ARG A 87 22.63 -15.39 -2.97
CA ARG A 87 24.06 -15.74 -3.11
C ARG A 87 24.26 -16.97 -3.98
N LYS A 88 23.41 -17.98 -3.78
CA LYS A 88 23.52 -19.30 -4.40
C LYS A 88 23.25 -19.30 -5.91
N VAL A 89 22.46 -18.35 -6.42
CA VAL A 89 22.18 -18.21 -7.87
C VAL A 89 23.43 -17.87 -8.70
N HIS A 90 24.52 -17.44 -8.04
CA HIS A 90 25.82 -17.20 -8.67
C HIS A 90 26.74 -18.43 -8.64
N ASP A 91 26.38 -19.51 -7.94
CA ASP A 91 27.15 -20.76 -7.92
C ASP A 91 26.61 -21.73 -8.98
N GLU A 92 27.39 -21.93 -10.05
CA GLU A 92 27.02 -22.80 -11.16
C GLU A 92 26.78 -24.26 -10.75
N THR A 93 27.42 -24.75 -9.68
CA THR A 93 27.19 -26.10 -9.15
C THR A 93 25.81 -26.19 -8.51
N VAL A 94 25.41 -25.13 -7.79
CA VAL A 94 24.08 -25.05 -7.17
C VAL A 94 23.01 -24.86 -8.24
N CYS A 95 23.25 -24.00 -9.23
CA CYS A 95 22.35 -23.82 -10.37
C CYS A 95 22.14 -25.11 -11.15
N ALA A 96 23.19 -25.88 -11.45
CA ALA A 96 23.06 -27.17 -12.12
C ALA A 96 22.20 -28.17 -11.31
N LYS A 97 22.33 -28.17 -9.98
CA LYS A 97 21.49 -28.99 -9.11
C LYS A 97 20.03 -28.53 -9.13
N TRP A 98 19.77 -27.23 -9.00
CA TRP A 98 18.41 -26.68 -9.06
C TRP A 98 17.75 -26.90 -10.42
N MET A 99 18.49 -26.75 -11.52
CA MET A 99 18.03 -27.06 -12.87
C MET A 99 17.55 -28.51 -12.97
N SER A 100 18.34 -29.46 -12.48
CA SER A 100 17.96 -30.88 -12.46
C SER A 100 16.74 -31.16 -11.58
N GLU A 101 16.60 -30.48 -10.44
CA GLU A 101 15.41 -30.54 -9.58
C GLU A 101 14.17 -30.02 -10.32
N VAL A 102 14.25 -28.86 -10.97
CA VAL A 102 13.15 -28.23 -11.70
C VAL A 102 12.72 -29.09 -12.89
N MET A 103 13.66 -29.50 -13.74
CA MET A 103 13.36 -30.30 -14.94
C MET A 103 12.80 -31.70 -14.64
N SER A 104 12.98 -32.21 -13.42
CA SER A 104 12.41 -33.50 -13.01
C SER A 104 11.01 -33.39 -12.42
N HIS A 105 10.58 -32.19 -12.00
CA HIS A 105 9.30 -31.99 -11.29
C HIS A 105 8.33 -31.05 -12.02
N VAL A 106 8.81 -30.25 -12.97
CA VAL A 106 7.99 -29.28 -13.70
C VAL A 106 7.81 -29.75 -15.14
N ASP A 107 6.58 -30.06 -15.51
CA ASP A 107 6.22 -30.42 -16.87
C ASP A 107 6.42 -29.23 -17.83
N ASP A 108 6.89 -29.52 -19.05
CA ASP A 108 7.17 -28.50 -20.08
C ASP A 108 8.10 -27.36 -19.61
N PHE A 109 9.25 -27.73 -19.02
CA PHE A 109 10.31 -26.81 -18.61
C PHE A 109 11.60 -27.03 -19.44
N SER A 110 11.97 -26.03 -20.24
CA SER A 110 13.12 -26.11 -21.17
C SER A 110 14.40 -25.49 -20.59
N GLU A 111 15.54 -25.78 -21.22
CA GLU A 111 16.83 -25.15 -20.88
C GLU A 111 16.79 -23.62 -21.03
N LEU A 112 16.15 -23.11 -22.08
CA LEU A 112 15.99 -21.65 -22.27
C LEU A 112 15.16 -20.99 -21.16
N MET A 113 14.13 -21.67 -20.66
CA MET A 113 13.35 -21.17 -19.52
C MET A 113 14.20 -21.12 -18.25
N TRP A 114 15.08 -22.10 -18.07
CA TRP A 114 16.03 -22.10 -16.96
C TRP A 114 17.02 -20.94 -17.06
N GLU A 115 17.61 -20.73 -18.23
CA GLU A 115 18.53 -19.61 -18.49
C GLU A 115 17.87 -18.26 -18.18
N TYR A 116 16.61 -18.09 -18.61
CA TYR A 116 15.83 -16.89 -18.29
C TYR A 116 15.60 -16.75 -16.78
N CYS A 117 15.17 -17.82 -16.09
CA CYS A 117 14.96 -17.80 -14.64
C CYS A 117 16.24 -17.43 -13.88
N VAL A 118 17.39 -17.96 -14.29
CA VAL A 118 18.68 -17.64 -13.64
C VAL A 118 19.09 -16.19 -13.89
N ALA A 119 18.90 -15.68 -15.11
CA ALA A 119 19.18 -14.28 -15.42
C ALA A 119 18.30 -13.34 -14.58
N GLU A 120 17.00 -13.60 -14.53
CA GLU A 120 16.03 -12.85 -13.74
C GLU A 120 16.36 -12.91 -12.24
N LEU A 121 16.62 -14.10 -11.69
CA LEU A 121 16.97 -14.26 -10.28
C LEU A 121 18.27 -13.53 -9.91
N ARG A 122 19.26 -13.46 -10.82
CA ARG A 122 20.50 -12.70 -10.59
C ARG A 122 20.24 -11.20 -10.54
N ASP A 123 19.33 -10.69 -11.38
CA ASP A 123 18.92 -9.29 -11.32
C ASP A 123 18.17 -8.99 -10.02
N LYS A 124 17.19 -9.83 -9.66
CA LYS A 124 16.47 -9.71 -8.38
C LYS A 124 17.40 -9.82 -7.16
N ALA A 125 18.44 -10.65 -7.23
CA ALA A 125 19.44 -10.76 -6.17
C ALA A 125 20.22 -9.46 -5.99
N LYS A 126 20.58 -8.78 -7.09
CA LYS A 126 21.21 -7.47 -7.05
C LYS A 126 20.30 -6.42 -6.41
N THR A 127 19.02 -6.35 -6.81
CA THR A 127 18.05 -5.44 -6.17
C THR A 127 17.93 -5.71 -4.67
N LEU A 128 17.85 -6.98 -4.26
CA LEU A 128 17.81 -7.37 -2.85
C LEU A 128 19.06 -6.90 -2.10
N GLU A 129 20.25 -7.00 -2.68
CA GLU A 129 21.49 -6.53 -2.07
C GLU A 129 21.55 -5.01 -1.95
N GLU A 130 21.01 -4.28 -2.93
CA GLU A 130 21.00 -2.81 -2.96
C GLU A 130 19.94 -2.20 -2.04
N THR A 131 18.73 -2.78 -2.01
CA THR A 131 17.55 -2.16 -1.35
C THR A 131 17.04 -2.95 -0.16
N GLY A 132 17.38 -4.23 -0.04
CA GLY A 132 16.77 -5.14 0.93
C GLY A 132 15.35 -5.60 0.55
N ILE A 133 14.88 -5.30 -0.66
CA ILE A 133 13.53 -5.62 -1.14
C ILE A 133 13.62 -6.56 -2.33
N VAL A 134 12.69 -7.52 -2.40
CA VAL A 134 12.57 -8.47 -3.51
C VAL A 134 11.13 -8.49 -4.04
N ALA A 135 11.00 -8.53 -5.37
CA ALA A 135 9.73 -8.65 -6.08
C ALA A 135 9.57 -10.07 -6.64
N PRO A 136 8.93 -11.00 -5.91
CA PRO A 136 8.71 -12.37 -6.39
C PRO A 136 7.73 -12.49 -7.56
N ILE A 137 6.85 -11.51 -7.74
CA ILE A 137 5.85 -11.44 -8.80
C ILE A 137 5.83 -10.01 -9.32
N ASP A 138 6.06 -9.84 -10.63
CA ASP A 138 6.21 -8.54 -11.30
C ASP A 138 5.79 -8.59 -12.78
N VAL A 139 4.61 -9.17 -13.03
CA VAL A 139 4.00 -9.24 -14.38
C VAL A 139 3.00 -8.10 -14.59
N ASP A 140 1.77 -8.23 -14.07
CA ASP A 140 0.74 -7.16 -14.13
C ASP A 140 0.44 -6.54 -12.77
N SER A 141 0.90 -7.20 -11.73
CA SER A 141 0.71 -6.80 -10.35
C SER A 141 1.97 -7.16 -9.62
N GLN A 142 2.50 -6.21 -8.88
CA GLN A 142 3.74 -6.42 -8.15
C GLN A 142 3.44 -6.80 -6.72
N VAL A 143 4.07 -7.88 -6.26
CA VAL A 143 4.17 -8.21 -4.84
C VAL A 143 5.63 -8.05 -4.46
N VAL A 144 5.90 -7.29 -3.40
CA VAL A 144 7.24 -7.12 -2.85
C VAL A 144 7.27 -7.56 -1.39
N TYR A 145 8.43 -8.02 -0.93
CA TYR A 145 8.67 -8.26 0.48
C TYR A 145 10.11 -7.92 0.87
N SER A 146 10.33 -7.77 2.18
CA SER A 146 11.65 -7.59 2.78
C SER A 146 11.71 -8.31 4.12
N ASP A 147 12.68 -9.21 4.27
CA ASP A 147 12.95 -9.89 5.55
C ASP A 147 13.80 -9.04 6.51
N THR A 148 14.26 -7.87 6.07
CA THR A 148 15.23 -7.02 6.79
C THR A 148 14.71 -5.61 7.06
N ALA A 149 13.64 -5.17 6.41
CA ALA A 149 13.06 -3.83 6.59
C ALA A 149 12.71 -3.53 8.06
N ILE A 150 12.19 -4.53 8.79
CA ILE A 150 11.91 -4.43 10.22
C ILE A 150 12.98 -5.18 11.00
N SER A 151 13.81 -4.43 11.72
CA SER A 151 14.86 -5.02 12.56
C SER A 151 14.28 -5.85 13.72
N GLU A 152 15.07 -6.84 14.18
CA GLU A 152 14.71 -7.68 15.32
C GLU A 152 14.43 -6.87 16.61
N SER A 153 15.15 -5.77 16.82
CA SER A 153 14.91 -4.87 17.96
C SER A 153 13.58 -4.15 17.83
N THR A 154 13.27 -3.58 16.66
CA THR A 154 11.98 -2.93 16.38
C THR A 154 10.82 -3.91 16.60
N ARG A 155 10.95 -5.15 16.10
CA ARG A 155 9.95 -6.21 16.31
C ARG A 155 9.74 -6.51 17.79
N LYS A 156 10.82 -6.66 18.56
CA LYS A 156 10.75 -6.92 20.01
C LYS A 156 10.13 -5.76 20.79
N ASP A 157 10.43 -4.52 20.39
CA ASP A 157 9.86 -3.34 21.03
C ASP A 157 8.37 -3.20 20.69
N LEU A 158 7.96 -3.49 19.45
CA LEU A 158 6.54 -3.56 19.07
C LEU A 158 5.79 -4.60 19.90
N ASN A 159 6.29 -5.84 19.97
CA ASN A 159 5.68 -6.90 20.78
C ASN A 159 5.52 -6.49 22.25
N ARG A 160 6.52 -5.81 22.83
CA ARG A 160 6.46 -5.33 24.21
C ARG A 160 5.41 -4.23 24.38
N ALA A 161 5.32 -3.29 23.45
CA ALA A 161 4.38 -2.18 23.54
C ALA A 161 2.92 -2.65 23.41
N VAL A 162 2.64 -3.55 22.47
CA VAL A 162 1.28 -4.07 22.23
C VAL A 162 0.85 -5.14 23.25
N ALA A 163 1.77 -5.64 24.08
CA ALA A 163 1.47 -6.63 25.12
C ALA A 163 0.36 -6.15 26.08
N SER A 164 0.21 -4.84 26.29
CA SER A 164 -0.88 -4.29 27.11
C SER A 164 -2.27 -4.43 26.47
N LEU A 165 -2.34 -4.45 25.13
CA LEU A 165 -3.55 -4.70 24.36
C LEU A 165 -3.86 -6.20 24.27
N GLU A 166 -2.81 -7.03 24.20
CA GLU A 166 -2.94 -8.49 24.10
C GLU A 166 -3.29 -9.16 25.45
N ASN A 167 -2.69 -8.70 26.54
CA ASN A 167 -2.81 -9.32 27.87
C ASN A 167 -4.07 -8.86 28.63
N VAL A 168 -5.22 -8.97 27.97
CA VAL A 168 -6.54 -8.79 28.58
C VAL A 168 -7.11 -10.14 29.02
N PRO A 169 -8.06 -10.18 30.00
CA PRO A 169 -8.76 -11.41 30.35
C PRO A 169 -9.38 -12.08 29.12
N ASP A 170 -9.38 -13.40 29.03
CA ASP A 170 -9.79 -14.12 27.80
C ASP A 170 -11.20 -13.76 27.30
N LYS A 171 -12.12 -13.44 28.20
CA LYS A 171 -13.48 -12.96 27.84
C LYS A 171 -13.52 -11.62 27.08
N HIS A 172 -12.41 -10.88 27.08
CA HIS A 172 -12.23 -9.59 26.42
C HIS A 172 -11.34 -9.70 25.18
N LYS A 173 -10.80 -10.87 24.86
CA LYS A 173 -10.00 -11.08 23.65
C LYS A 173 -10.92 -11.04 22.43
N ASP A 174 -10.60 -10.15 21.50
CA ASP A 174 -11.31 -9.99 20.24
C ASP A 174 -10.72 -10.93 19.18
N TRP A 175 -11.12 -12.20 19.23
CA TRP A 175 -10.65 -13.20 18.27
C TRP A 175 -11.30 -12.98 16.91
N HIS A 176 -10.48 -12.84 15.88
CA HIS A 176 -10.97 -12.59 14.53
C HIS A 176 -11.91 -13.72 14.08
N PRO A 177 -13.11 -13.39 13.58
CA PRO A 177 -14.09 -14.39 13.18
C PRO A 177 -13.52 -15.41 12.19
N ARG A 178 -13.95 -16.67 12.34
CA ARG A 178 -13.59 -17.79 11.44
C ARG A 178 -12.10 -18.18 11.43
N THR A 179 -11.30 -17.66 12.36
CA THR A 179 -9.88 -18.03 12.48
C THR A 179 -9.61 -19.19 13.45
N ARG A 180 -10.64 -19.66 14.17
CA ARG A 180 -10.52 -20.65 15.26
C ARG A 180 -9.53 -20.17 16.35
N GLU A 181 -9.69 -18.91 16.76
CA GLU A 181 -8.86 -18.29 17.81
C GLU A 181 -7.35 -18.31 17.49
N ARG A 182 -7.02 -18.03 16.21
CA ARG A 182 -5.62 -17.96 15.75
C ARG A 182 -5.14 -16.55 15.47
N VAL A 183 -6.07 -15.63 15.25
CA VAL A 183 -5.79 -14.23 14.97
C VAL A 183 -6.54 -13.40 15.99
N LEU A 184 -5.80 -12.63 16.77
CA LEU A 184 -6.34 -11.74 17.79
C LEU A 184 -6.26 -10.30 17.27
N ASP A 185 -7.40 -9.62 17.21
CA ASP A 185 -7.48 -8.23 16.79
C ASP A 185 -7.14 -7.31 17.96
N LEU A 186 -5.92 -6.77 18.00
CA LEU A 186 -5.50 -5.84 19.07
C LEU A 186 -6.11 -4.44 18.87
N VAL A 187 -6.26 -4.04 17.61
CA VAL A 187 -6.91 -2.79 17.19
C VAL A 187 -7.83 -3.13 16.03
N HIS A 188 -9.13 -3.28 16.29
CA HIS A 188 -10.09 -3.67 15.26
C HIS A 188 -10.75 -2.43 14.62
N PRO A 189 -10.57 -2.18 13.29
CA PRO A 189 -11.13 -1.00 12.62
C PRO A 189 -12.67 -0.96 12.57
N SER A 190 -13.36 -2.09 12.84
CA SER A 190 -14.82 -2.18 12.82
C SER A 190 -15.50 -1.92 14.16
N LEU A 191 -14.76 -1.74 15.26
CA LEU A 191 -15.38 -1.47 16.56
C LEU A 191 -15.91 -0.04 16.70
N PHE A 192 -15.27 0.92 16.02
CA PHE A 192 -15.63 2.35 16.11
C PHE A 192 -15.69 3.04 14.73
N PRO A 193 -16.33 2.45 13.71
CA PRO A 193 -16.40 3.05 12.39
C PRO A 193 -17.25 4.33 12.43
N LEU A 194 -17.10 5.14 11.39
CA LEU A 194 -18.12 6.16 11.08
C LEU A 194 -19.41 5.43 10.71
N VAL A 195 -20.53 5.80 11.30
CA VAL A 195 -21.87 5.27 10.99
C VAL A 195 -22.72 6.41 10.48
N TYR A 196 -23.26 6.28 9.27
CA TYR A 196 -24.05 7.34 8.68
C TYR A 196 -25.38 7.55 9.45
N GLY A 197 -25.81 8.81 9.56
CA GLY A 197 -26.98 9.18 10.37
C GLY A 197 -26.78 9.04 11.88
N ARG A 198 -25.54 8.79 12.35
CA ARG A 198 -25.23 8.67 13.79
C ARG A 198 -23.95 9.37 14.20
N SER A 199 -22.85 9.12 13.49
CA SER A 199 -21.55 9.71 13.79
C SER A 199 -21.53 11.20 13.52
N ARG A 200 -20.66 11.93 14.22
CA ARG A 200 -20.47 13.37 14.03
C ARG A 200 -19.15 13.66 13.33
N VAL A 201 -19.15 14.64 12.46
CA VAL A 201 -18.00 15.09 11.70
C VAL A 201 -17.85 16.61 11.79
N LEU A 202 -16.61 17.10 11.70
CA LEU A 202 -16.33 18.52 11.69
C LEU A 202 -16.41 19.04 10.24
N LYS A 203 -17.26 20.03 9.98
CA LYS A 203 -17.31 20.70 8.66
C LYS A 203 -16.03 21.44 8.30
N LYS A 204 -15.31 21.93 9.31
CA LYS A 204 -14.08 22.71 9.16
C LYS A 204 -13.08 22.31 10.25
N GLY A 205 -11.80 22.28 9.88
CA GLY A 205 -10.70 21.89 10.76
C GLY A 205 -10.39 20.39 10.73
N THR A 206 -9.45 19.99 11.57
CA THR A 206 -9.00 18.61 11.75
C THR A 206 -8.97 18.26 13.22
N VAL A 207 -9.08 16.97 13.54
CA VAL A 207 -8.92 16.46 14.90
C VAL A 207 -7.45 16.14 15.10
N GLY A 208 -6.75 16.97 15.88
CA GLY A 208 -5.36 16.72 16.23
C GLY A 208 -5.20 15.54 17.18
N LEU A 209 -4.02 14.91 17.16
CA LEU A 209 -3.72 13.75 18.01
C LEU A 209 -3.79 14.09 19.52
N GLU A 210 -3.20 15.21 19.94
CA GLU A 210 -3.02 15.56 21.36
C GLU A 210 -4.31 16.01 22.06
N ASP A 211 -5.20 16.66 21.31
CA ASP A 211 -6.45 17.25 21.78
C ASP A 211 -7.69 16.53 21.23
N CYS A 212 -7.52 15.34 20.63
CA CYS A 212 -8.60 14.54 20.03
C CYS A 212 -9.82 14.37 20.94
N MET A 213 -9.58 14.09 22.23
CA MET A 213 -10.63 13.91 23.23
C MET A 213 -11.47 15.17 23.47
N SER A 214 -10.91 16.36 23.22
CA SER A 214 -11.66 17.62 23.33
C SER A 214 -12.71 17.79 22.22
N TYR A 215 -12.66 16.97 21.17
CA TYR A 215 -13.63 16.97 20.07
C TYR A 215 -14.76 15.95 20.24
N CYS A 216 -14.72 15.12 21.29
CA CYS A 216 -15.79 14.17 21.57
C CYS A 216 -17.15 14.87 21.64
N GLY A 217 -18.10 14.43 20.80
CA GLY A 217 -19.45 14.98 20.71
C GLY A 217 -19.58 16.30 19.94
N LYS A 218 -18.48 16.91 19.48
CA LYS A 218 -18.53 18.08 18.59
C LYS A 218 -18.86 17.68 17.15
N GLY A 219 -19.14 18.67 16.32
CA GLY A 219 -19.47 18.48 14.91
C GLY A 219 -20.95 18.21 14.66
N GLU A 220 -21.27 18.00 13.40
CA GLU A 220 -22.63 17.76 12.92
C GLU A 220 -22.79 16.29 12.56
N MET A 221 -24.02 15.80 12.65
CA MET A 221 -24.31 14.42 12.28
C MET A 221 -24.09 14.23 10.78
N VAL A 222 -23.29 13.24 10.42
CA VAL A 222 -23.05 12.90 9.02
C VAL A 222 -24.35 12.35 8.41
N GLU A 223 -24.75 12.88 7.26
CA GLU A 223 -25.97 12.46 6.58
C GLU A 223 -25.81 11.05 5.97
N THR A 224 -26.93 10.36 5.75
CA THR A 224 -26.89 9.10 5.00
C THR A 224 -26.66 9.41 3.54
N PRO A 225 -25.60 8.85 2.92
CA PRO A 225 -25.34 9.10 1.52
C PRO A 225 -26.45 8.49 0.67
N VAL A 226 -26.77 9.13 -0.45
CA VAL A 226 -27.67 8.55 -1.44
C VAL A 226 -26.98 7.31 -2.00
N LYS A 227 -27.61 6.15 -1.85
CA LYS A 227 -27.06 4.86 -2.30
C LYS A 227 -26.78 4.94 -3.80
N PRO A 228 -25.51 4.79 -4.25
CA PRO A 228 -25.25 4.71 -5.68
C PRO A 228 -25.89 3.43 -6.23
N PHE A 229 -26.38 3.50 -7.48
CA PHE A 229 -27.03 2.38 -8.17
C PHE A 229 -26.06 1.20 -8.42
N SER A 230 -24.75 1.41 -8.23
CA SER A 230 -23.66 0.47 -8.47
C SER A 230 -22.48 0.78 -7.56
N GLY A 231 -21.87 -0.23 -6.91
CA GLY A 231 -20.51 -0.11 -6.35
C GLY A 231 -20.29 -0.77 -4.98
N GLY A 232 -19.04 -1.20 -4.74
CA GLY A 232 -18.55 -1.89 -3.54
C GLY A 232 -18.39 -1.03 -2.28
N TRP A 233 -19.17 0.04 -2.14
CA TRP A 233 -19.13 0.95 -0.99
C TRP A 233 -20.31 0.68 -0.04
N SER A 234 -20.07 0.78 1.26
CA SER A 234 -21.13 0.69 2.27
C SER A 234 -21.86 2.03 2.40
N ASP A 235 -23.18 2.00 2.33
CA ASP A 235 -24.06 3.14 2.62
C ASP A 235 -24.42 3.26 4.11
N GLN A 236 -23.85 2.38 4.96
CA GLN A 236 -24.15 2.31 6.38
C GLN A 236 -23.00 2.80 7.26
N PHE A 237 -21.76 2.50 6.88
CA PHE A 237 -20.59 2.82 7.70
C PHE A 237 -19.30 2.88 6.87
N GLN A 238 -18.27 3.52 7.42
CA GLN A 238 -16.93 3.63 6.84
C GLN A 238 -15.85 3.44 7.91
N TRP A 239 -14.79 2.69 7.60
CA TRP A 239 -13.59 2.66 8.44
C TRP A 239 -12.83 3.98 8.36
N LEU A 240 -12.36 4.44 9.51
CA LEU A 240 -11.65 5.71 9.61
C LEU A 240 -10.13 5.46 9.49
N PRO A 241 -9.44 6.13 8.56
CA PRO A 241 -7.99 6.10 8.51
C PRO A 241 -7.41 6.94 9.67
N CYS A 242 -6.10 6.82 9.87
CA CYS A 242 -5.32 7.86 10.54
C CYS A 242 -4.43 8.57 9.52
N ASP A 243 -4.39 9.89 9.64
CA ASP A 243 -3.49 10.76 8.90
C ASP A 243 -2.05 10.62 9.41
N VAL A 244 -1.11 10.58 8.46
CA VAL A 244 0.33 10.59 8.67
C VAL A 244 0.97 11.77 7.95
N GLU A 245 2.03 12.33 8.54
CA GLU A 245 2.80 13.44 8.01
C GLU A 245 4.25 13.01 7.85
N PHE A 246 4.85 13.35 6.71
CA PHE A 246 6.26 13.11 6.42
C PHE A 246 7.05 14.34 6.85
N GLN A 247 7.93 14.17 7.84
CA GLN A 247 8.83 15.22 8.34
C GLN A 247 10.25 15.09 7.77
N GLY A 248 10.47 14.06 6.94
CA GLY A 248 11.69 13.75 6.20
C GLY A 248 11.50 12.43 5.46
N GLU A 249 12.56 11.92 4.80
CA GLU A 249 12.49 10.66 4.05
C GLU A 249 12.19 9.45 4.96
N ASP A 250 12.77 9.41 6.17
CA ASP A 250 12.60 8.33 7.15
C ASP A 250 11.78 8.76 8.39
N GLU A 251 11.31 10.02 8.45
CA GLU A 251 10.62 10.56 9.62
C GLU A 251 9.13 10.72 9.35
N ILE A 252 8.34 9.86 9.99
CA ILE A 252 6.87 9.86 9.88
C ILE A 252 6.25 10.20 11.23
N LYS A 253 5.20 11.00 11.19
CA LYS A 253 4.35 11.30 12.35
C LYS A 253 2.91 10.94 12.11
N ILE A 254 2.32 10.22 13.05
CA ILE A 254 0.87 10.07 13.08
C ILE A 254 0.31 11.36 13.69
N VAL A 255 -0.53 12.08 12.93
CA VAL A 255 -1.03 13.42 13.33
C VAL A 255 -2.50 13.44 13.71
N SER A 256 -3.20 12.32 13.50
CA SER A 256 -4.57 12.09 13.94
C SER A 256 -4.70 10.77 14.71
N TYR A 257 -5.76 10.61 15.48
CA TYR A 257 -5.93 9.41 16.30
C TYR A 257 -6.07 8.15 15.45
N VAL A 258 -5.41 7.07 15.87
CA VAL A 258 -5.70 5.72 15.40
C VAL A 258 -6.98 5.28 16.10
N ASN A 259 -7.98 4.90 15.29
CA ASN A 259 -9.26 4.48 15.82
C ASN A 259 -9.10 3.29 16.79
N ASN A 260 -9.78 3.33 17.94
CA ASN A 260 -9.63 2.36 19.02
C ASN A 260 -8.24 2.31 19.72
N LEU A 261 -7.40 3.35 19.60
CA LEU A 261 -6.11 3.40 20.29
C LEU A 261 -5.87 4.77 20.94
N HIS A 262 -5.98 4.85 22.27
CA HIS A 262 -5.89 6.14 22.97
C HIS A 262 -4.44 6.71 22.98
N PRO A 263 -4.19 7.91 22.41
CA PRO A 263 -2.84 8.40 22.18
C PRO A 263 -2.02 8.71 23.44
N LYS A 264 -2.68 9.12 24.54
CA LYS A 264 -1.97 9.38 25.80
C LYS A 264 -1.73 8.13 26.64
N GLU A 265 -2.52 7.08 26.41
CA GLU A 265 -2.35 5.81 27.13
C GLU A 265 -1.32 4.92 26.42
N TYR A 266 -1.26 5.00 25.09
CA TYR A 266 -0.39 4.19 24.26
C TYR A 266 0.61 4.98 23.39
N PRO A 267 1.29 6.01 23.90
CA PRO A 267 2.17 6.87 23.09
C PRO A 267 3.33 6.09 22.46
N ASP A 268 3.80 5.03 23.12
CA ASP A 268 4.88 4.19 22.61
C ASP A 268 4.44 3.31 21.42
N ILE A 269 3.17 2.89 21.39
CA ILE A 269 2.61 2.16 20.24
C ILE A 269 2.58 3.09 19.01
N TYR A 270 2.10 4.33 19.17
CA TYR A 270 2.12 5.32 18.09
C TYR A 270 3.54 5.53 17.52
N ARG A 271 4.53 5.78 18.38
CA ARG A 271 5.93 5.97 17.96
C ARG A 271 6.53 4.75 17.26
N LEU A 272 6.13 3.54 17.64
CA LEU A 272 6.61 2.31 16.99
C LEU A 272 5.92 2.07 15.66
N VAL A 273 4.61 2.35 15.56
CA VAL A 273 3.88 2.30 14.29
C VAL A 273 4.45 3.31 13.30
N GLU A 274 4.77 4.54 13.72
CA GLU A 274 5.50 5.53 12.89
C GLU A 274 6.76 4.94 12.26
N LYS A 275 7.59 4.25 13.06
CA LYS A 275 8.81 3.59 12.57
C LYS A 275 8.51 2.46 11.59
N VAL A 276 7.45 1.68 11.83
CA VAL A 276 7.06 0.59 10.93
C VAL A 276 6.56 1.15 9.60
N ILE A 277 5.74 2.21 9.62
CA ILE A 277 5.28 2.89 8.41
C ILE A 277 6.49 3.42 7.63
N ALA A 278 7.45 4.07 8.29
CA ALA A 278 8.66 4.58 7.62
C ALA A 278 9.44 3.47 6.90
N LYS A 279 9.45 2.25 7.44
CA LYS A 279 10.06 1.08 6.79
C LYS A 279 9.19 0.41 5.74
N ALA A 280 7.89 0.66 5.72
CA ALA A 280 6.97 0.18 4.69
C ALA A 280 6.95 1.08 3.45
N VAL A 281 7.23 2.39 3.60
CA VAL A 281 7.20 3.37 2.50
C VAL A 281 8.04 2.95 1.29
N PRO A 282 9.32 2.51 1.43
CA PRO A 282 10.10 2.07 0.26
C PRO A 282 9.47 0.88 -0.49
N LEU A 283 8.78 -0.03 0.23
CA LEU A 283 8.06 -1.14 -0.38
C LEU A 283 6.82 -0.64 -1.14
N TRP A 284 6.09 0.32 -0.57
CA TRP A 284 4.96 0.96 -1.25
C TRP A 284 5.41 1.74 -2.48
N ASP A 285 6.49 2.51 -2.40
CA ASP A 285 7.04 3.25 -3.53
C ASP A 285 7.41 2.31 -4.68
N GLN A 286 8.01 1.15 -4.38
CA GLN A 286 8.32 0.15 -5.40
C GLN A 286 7.04 -0.39 -6.07
N VAL A 287 6.04 -0.80 -5.28
CA VAL A 287 4.79 -1.35 -5.81
C VAL A 287 4.00 -0.32 -6.63
N LEU A 288 3.89 0.91 -6.12
CA LEU A 288 3.08 1.97 -6.71
C LEU A 288 3.75 2.62 -7.92
N SER A 289 5.08 2.63 -7.99
CA SER A 289 5.81 3.09 -9.18
C SER A 289 5.69 2.10 -10.36
N HIS A 290 5.53 0.80 -10.08
CA HIS A 290 5.34 -0.21 -11.12
C HIS A 290 3.96 -0.11 -11.81
N THR A 291 2.92 0.32 -11.08
CA THR A 291 1.56 0.46 -11.62
C THR A 291 1.34 1.64 -12.57
N GLY A 292 2.34 2.52 -12.75
CA GLY A 292 2.24 3.71 -13.62
C GLY A 292 2.51 3.49 -15.11
N GLY A 293 2.69 2.24 -15.56
CA GLY A 293 3.21 1.89 -16.89
C GLY A 293 2.22 1.31 -17.89
N GLY A 294 0.91 1.57 -17.76
CA GLY A 294 -0.05 1.21 -18.81
C GLY A 294 0.21 1.99 -20.12
N PRO A 295 0.00 1.40 -21.31
CA PRO A 295 0.25 2.06 -22.58
C PRO A 295 -0.81 3.14 -22.82
N TYR A 296 -0.59 4.34 -22.30
CA TYR A 296 -1.28 5.52 -22.81
C TYR A 296 -0.69 5.84 -24.18
N GLU A 297 -1.38 5.40 -25.23
CA GLU A 297 -1.20 5.93 -26.58
C GLU A 297 -1.34 7.46 -26.50
N HIS A 298 -0.21 8.15 -26.57
CA HIS A 298 -0.16 9.56 -26.90
C HIS A 298 -0.69 9.69 -28.34
N ASN A 299 -2.02 9.71 -28.50
CA ASN A 299 -2.65 10.20 -29.71
C ASN A 299 -2.34 11.69 -29.79
N GLY A 300 -1.22 11.99 -30.44
CA GLY A 300 -0.82 13.33 -30.81
C GLY A 300 -1.89 13.95 -31.68
N THR A 301 -2.74 14.76 -31.08
CA THR A 301 -3.42 15.83 -31.82
C THR A 301 -2.47 17.03 -31.83
N ASP A 302 -1.63 17.07 -32.86
CA ASP A 302 -1.01 18.31 -33.34
C ASP A 302 -2.14 19.29 -33.68
N ASP A 303 -2.46 20.19 -32.75
CA ASP A 303 -3.35 21.31 -33.02
C ASP A 303 -2.53 22.40 -33.72
N MET A 304 -2.34 22.22 -35.02
CA MET A 304 -1.91 23.26 -35.95
C MET A 304 -3.01 24.32 -36.05
N ARG A 305 -3.01 25.28 -35.13
CA ARG A 305 -3.62 26.61 -35.31
C ARG A 305 -2.68 27.71 -34.87
N GLY A 306 -1.66 27.95 -35.70
CA GLY A 306 -1.03 29.27 -35.79
C GLY A 306 -1.94 30.23 -36.55
N GLY A 307 -2.35 31.31 -35.91
CA GLY A 307 -3.02 32.45 -36.54
C GLY A 307 -2.78 33.71 -35.72
N GLY A 308 -1.93 34.60 -36.24
CA GLY A 308 -1.55 35.89 -35.66
C GLY A 308 -0.22 36.38 -36.18
#